data_AF-A0A1D2ME99-F1
#
_entry.id   AF-A0A1D2ME99-F1
#
_cell.length_a   1.000
_cell.length_b   1.000
_cell.length_c   1.000
_cell.angle_alpha   90.00
_cell.angle_beta   90.00
_cell.angle_gamma   90.00
#
_symmetry.space_group_name_H-M   'P 1'
#
loop_
_entity.id
_entity.type
_entity.pdbx_description
1 polymer ?
#
loop_
_entity_poly.entity_id
_entity_poly.type
_entity_poly.pdbx_seq_one_letter_code
_entity_poly.pdbx_strand_id
1 'polypeptide(L)'
;MYHTYTKRKAILVERYNKVLRARLYAIMFHTHSKVWYSHLKSVLESYNATPSSRYKIAPNDINKDNQFEILKEVYKEMAAAKKSQKPSKLQPGMSVRVSREKFLFEKAATYNWTTEIFTISKVEETVPWTYRLVDLKGEEILGSFYKEQLLRVHPASQQDD
;
A
#
# COMPACT_ATOMS: atom_id res chain seq x y z
N MET A 1 10.98 4.25 14.22
CA MET A 1 10.04 3.23 13.69
C MET A 1 9.05 3.92 12.77
N TYR A 2 8.99 3.57 11.48
CA TYR A 2 7.96 4.07 10.57
C TYR A 2 6.73 3.17 10.68
N HIS A 3 5.63 3.69 11.21
CA HIS A 3 4.34 3.00 11.26
C HIS A 3 3.36 3.69 10.32
N THR A 4 2.74 2.89 9.46
CA THR A 4 1.96 3.38 8.32
C THR A 4 0.45 3.27 8.50
N TYR A 5 0.01 2.79 9.68
CA TYR A 5 -1.37 2.75 10.18
C TYR A 5 -2.40 2.10 9.24
N THR A 6 -1.99 1.17 8.37
CA THR A 6 -2.93 0.36 7.59
C THR A 6 -2.40 -1.04 7.33
N LYS A 7 -3.32 -2.01 7.34
CA LYS A 7 -3.09 -3.43 6.99
C LYS A 7 -2.44 -3.58 5.60
N ARG A 8 -2.69 -2.64 4.70
CA ARG A 8 -2.23 -2.70 3.30
C ARG A 8 -0.85 -2.11 3.07
N LYS A 9 -0.10 -1.66 4.08
CA LYS A 9 1.23 -1.03 3.87
C LYS A 9 2.42 -1.97 4.17
N ALA A 10 2.17 -3.23 4.50
CA ALA A 10 3.18 -4.29 4.62
C ALA A 10 3.41 -5.08 3.30
N ILE A 11 3.15 -4.47 2.14
CA ILE A 11 3.07 -5.17 0.84
C ILE A 11 4.37 -5.91 0.48
N LEU A 12 5.54 -5.33 0.81
CA LEU A 12 6.82 -5.93 0.45
C LEU A 12 7.03 -7.27 1.15
N VAL A 13 6.78 -7.33 2.46
CA VAL A 13 6.91 -8.57 3.23
C VAL A 13 5.81 -9.57 2.86
N GLU A 14 4.59 -9.11 2.59
CA GLU A 14 3.50 -9.99 2.13
C GLU A 14 3.83 -10.65 0.78
N ARG A 15 4.38 -9.87 -0.17
CA ARG A 15 4.86 -10.40 -1.45
C ARG A 15 5.97 -11.42 -1.26
N TYR A 16 6.93 -11.12 -0.39
CA TYR A 16 8.01 -12.04 -0.03
C TYR A 16 7.46 -13.35 0.55
N ASN A 17 6.57 -13.27 1.54
CA ASN A 17 5.92 -14.42 2.17
C ASN A 17 5.16 -15.28 1.15
N LYS A 18 4.48 -14.66 0.18
CA LYS A 18 3.79 -15.38 -0.90
C LYS A 18 4.77 -16.20 -1.76
N VAL A 19 5.91 -15.63 -2.14
CA VAL A 19 6.93 -16.33 -2.93
C VAL A 19 7.58 -17.45 -2.13
N LEU A 20 7.97 -17.17 -0.88
CA LEU A 20 8.57 -18.15 0.01
C LEU A 20 7.65 -19.37 0.20
N ARG A 21 6.37 -19.12 0.53
CA ARG A 21 5.36 -20.17 0.67
C ARG A 21 5.22 -20.96 -0.62
N ALA A 22 5.03 -20.30 -1.77
CA ALA A 22 4.85 -20.99 -3.04
C ALA A 22 5.97 -22.00 -3.35
N ARG A 23 7.23 -21.62 -3.10
CA ARG A 23 8.39 -22.50 -3.28
C ARG A 23 8.40 -23.68 -2.30
N LEU A 24 8.13 -23.42 -1.02
CA LEU A 24 8.04 -24.48 -0.01
C LEU A 24 6.91 -25.47 -0.29
N TYR A 25 5.72 -24.97 -0.66
CA TYR A 25 4.58 -25.82 -1.01
C TYR A 25 4.86 -26.69 -2.24
N ALA A 26 5.58 -26.17 -3.25
CA ALA A 26 5.98 -26.96 -4.40
C ALA A 26 6.88 -28.14 -4.02
N ILE A 27 7.87 -27.91 -3.12
CA ILE A 27 8.74 -28.96 -2.61
C ILE A 27 7.94 -29.99 -1.79
N MET A 28 7.12 -29.52 -0.84
CA MET A 28 6.29 -30.39 0.02
C MET A 28 5.35 -31.27 -0.80
N PHE A 29 4.77 -30.72 -1.87
CA PHE A 29 3.92 -31.47 -2.80
C PHE A 29 4.70 -32.58 -3.51
N HIS A 30 5.89 -32.27 -4.03
CA HIS A 30 6.75 -33.23 -4.71
C HIS A 30 7.30 -34.31 -3.77
N THR A 31 7.63 -33.97 -2.52
CA THR A 31 8.19 -34.92 -1.54
C THR A 31 7.13 -35.67 -0.75
N HIS A 32 5.84 -35.40 -0.98
CA HIS A 32 4.71 -35.92 -0.19
C HIS A 32 4.90 -35.77 1.33
N SER A 33 5.57 -34.69 1.75
CA SER A 33 5.92 -34.44 3.15
C SER A 33 5.54 -33.03 3.54
N LYS A 34 5.01 -32.87 4.76
CA LYS A 34 4.68 -31.55 5.33
C LYS A 34 5.87 -30.89 6.04
N VAL A 35 7.04 -31.52 6.01
CA VAL A 35 8.26 -31.01 6.64
C VAL A 35 8.85 -29.91 5.75
N TRP A 36 8.68 -28.65 6.16
CA TRP A 36 9.15 -27.49 5.40
C TRP A 36 10.48 -26.94 5.90
N TYR A 37 10.79 -27.08 7.20
CA TYR A 37 11.93 -26.41 7.84
C TYR A 37 13.29 -26.93 7.32
N SER A 38 13.36 -28.20 6.93
CA SER A 38 14.55 -28.80 6.30
C SER A 38 14.92 -28.13 4.97
N HIS A 39 13.91 -27.60 4.26
CA HIS A 39 14.07 -26.98 2.95
C HIS A 39 14.17 -25.45 3.02
N LEU A 40 13.88 -24.84 4.17
CA LEU A 40 13.84 -23.39 4.32
C LEU A 40 15.16 -22.73 3.88
N LYS A 41 16.30 -23.27 4.34
CA LYS A 41 17.63 -22.72 4.00
C LYS A 41 17.86 -22.72 2.48
N SER A 42 17.62 -23.85 1.82
CA SER A 42 17.77 -23.98 0.36
C SER A 42 16.84 -23.03 -0.41
N VAL A 43 15.60 -22.88 0.04
CA VAL A 43 14.64 -21.95 -0.60
C VAL A 43 15.08 -20.49 -0.45
N LEU A 44 15.63 -20.11 0.71
CA LEU A 44 16.17 -18.77 0.95
C LEU A 44 17.38 -18.48 0.08
N GLU A 45 18.34 -19.40 0.01
CA GLU A 45 19.52 -19.29 -0.85
C GLU A 45 19.11 -19.16 -2.32
N SER A 46 18.19 -20.01 -2.77
CA SER A 46 17.61 -19.91 -4.11
C SER A 46 16.92 -18.56 -4.34
N TYR A 47 16.15 -18.04 -3.37
CA TYR A 47 15.47 -16.75 -3.52
C TYR A 47 16.46 -15.61 -3.68
N ASN A 48 17.46 -15.57 -2.81
CA ASN A 48 18.47 -14.51 -2.82
C ASN A 48 19.40 -14.57 -4.04
N ALA A 49 19.56 -15.74 -4.66
CA ALA A 49 20.32 -15.92 -5.90
C ALA A 49 19.50 -15.77 -7.19
N THR A 50 18.16 -15.68 -7.11
CA THR A 50 17.30 -15.57 -8.31
C THR A 50 17.11 -14.10 -8.70
N PRO A 51 17.48 -13.68 -9.93
CA PRO A 51 17.15 -12.36 -10.43
C PRO A 51 15.64 -12.16 -10.54
N SER A 52 15.13 -11.05 -10.01
CA SER A 52 13.70 -10.75 -10.14
C SER A 52 13.34 -10.44 -11.59
N SER A 53 12.16 -10.88 -12.07
CA SER A 53 11.74 -10.60 -13.45
C SER A 53 11.61 -9.10 -13.74
N ARG A 54 11.24 -8.30 -12.74
CA ARG A 54 11.06 -6.85 -12.88
C ARG A 54 12.38 -6.09 -12.92
N TYR A 55 13.31 -6.42 -12.03
CA TYR A 55 14.54 -5.64 -11.84
C TYR A 55 15.79 -6.30 -12.44
N LYS A 56 15.67 -7.56 -12.89
CA LYS A 56 16.73 -8.38 -13.50
C LYS A 56 18.00 -8.53 -12.64
N ILE A 57 17.90 -8.27 -11.34
CA ILE A 57 18.98 -8.36 -10.36
C ILE A 57 18.56 -9.28 -9.22
N ALA A 58 19.49 -10.10 -8.73
CA ALA A 58 19.28 -10.97 -7.57
C ALA A 58 19.56 -10.19 -6.27
N PRO A 59 18.84 -10.47 -5.17
CA PRO A 59 19.11 -9.81 -3.89
C PRO A 59 20.56 -9.92 -3.40
N ASN A 60 21.25 -11.03 -3.64
CA ASN A 60 22.65 -11.23 -3.26
C ASN A 60 23.63 -10.35 -4.03
N ASP A 61 23.24 -9.85 -5.21
CA ASP A 61 24.12 -9.02 -6.03
C ASP A 61 24.09 -7.54 -5.60
N ILE A 62 23.26 -7.19 -4.61
CA ILE A 62 23.11 -5.82 -4.11
C ILE A 62 24.12 -5.56 -2.99
N ASN A 63 24.96 -4.54 -3.17
CA ASN A 63 25.98 -4.12 -2.22
C ASN A 63 25.97 -2.58 -2.06
N LYS A 64 26.85 -2.05 -1.21
CA LYS A 64 26.89 -0.62 -0.91
C LYS A 64 27.26 0.26 -2.11
N ASP A 65 27.95 -0.30 -3.09
CA ASP A 65 28.47 0.43 -4.25
C ASP A 65 27.41 0.56 -5.34
N ASN A 66 26.60 -0.48 -5.56
CA ASN A 66 25.56 -0.48 -6.61
C ASN A 66 24.15 -0.12 -6.12
N GLN A 67 23.90 -0.08 -4.80
CA GLN A 67 22.56 0.16 -4.25
C GLN A 67 21.89 1.44 -4.78
N PHE A 68 22.64 2.52 -5.00
CA PHE A 68 22.10 3.79 -5.45
C PHE A 68 21.66 3.75 -6.91
N GLU A 69 22.45 3.11 -7.77
CA GLU A 69 22.13 2.93 -9.19
C GLU A 69 20.90 2.03 -9.35
N ILE A 70 20.86 0.94 -8.59
CA ILE A 70 19.72 0.02 -8.57
C ILE A 70 18.46 0.74 -8.09
N LEU A 71 18.55 1.51 -7.00
CA LEU A 71 17.41 2.27 -6.48
C LEU A 71 16.88 3.24 -7.54
N LYS A 72 17.78 3.95 -8.23
CA LYS A 72 17.41 4.87 -9.31
C LYS A 72 16.64 4.16 -10.42
N GLU A 73 17.09 2.99 -10.86
CA GLU A 73 16.41 2.23 -11.90
C GLU A 73 15.06 1.66 -11.43
N VAL A 74 15.01 1.11 -10.20
CA VAL A 74 13.78 0.57 -9.58
C VAL A 74 12.68 1.64 -9.48
N TYR A 75 13.05 2.89 -9.15
CA TYR A 75 12.12 4.00 -8.94
C TYR A 75 11.97 4.93 -10.15
N LYS A 76 12.62 4.63 -11.28
CA LYS A 76 12.60 5.45 -12.50
C LYS A 76 11.18 5.67 -13.04
N GLU A 77 10.37 4.62 -13.11
CA GLU A 77 8.98 4.70 -13.54
C GLU A 77 8.15 5.58 -12.59
N MET A 78 8.38 5.47 -11.29
CA MET A 78 7.69 6.28 -10.28
C MET A 78 8.10 7.77 -10.39
N ALA A 79 9.38 8.03 -10.64
CA ALA A 79 9.87 9.39 -10.87
C ALA A 79 9.28 10.00 -12.15
N ALA A 80 9.17 9.22 -13.23
CA ALA A 80 8.51 9.64 -14.45
C ALA A 80 7.02 9.91 -14.23
N ALA A 81 6.33 9.02 -13.51
CA ALA A 81 4.93 9.18 -13.14
C ALA A 81 4.70 10.44 -12.27
N LYS A 82 5.62 10.76 -11.36
CA LYS A 82 5.55 12.00 -10.56
C LYS A 82 5.56 13.24 -11.44
N LYS A 83 6.38 13.25 -12.50
CA LYS A 83 6.50 14.38 -13.43
C LYS A 83 5.25 14.57 -14.29
N SER A 84 4.57 13.48 -14.67
CA SER A 84 3.36 13.52 -15.51
C SER A 84 2.05 13.48 -14.73
N GLN A 85 2.11 13.46 -13.40
CA GLN A 85 0.94 13.37 -12.54
C GLN A 85 0.07 14.63 -12.67
N LYS A 86 -1.22 14.43 -12.95
CA LYS A 86 -2.21 15.51 -12.98
C LYS A 86 -2.31 16.21 -11.63
N PRO A 87 -2.71 17.50 -11.57
CA PRO A 87 -2.91 18.19 -10.31
C PRO A 87 -3.91 17.46 -9.41
N SER A 88 -3.76 17.65 -8.10
CA SER A 88 -4.64 17.05 -7.11
C SER A 88 -6.10 17.42 -7.37
N LYS A 89 -6.99 16.44 -7.23
CA LYS A 89 -8.45 16.64 -7.42
C LYS A 89 -9.11 17.28 -6.20
N LEU A 90 -8.50 17.15 -5.04
CA LEU A 90 -9.01 17.71 -3.78
C LEU A 90 -7.98 18.68 -3.21
N GLN A 91 -8.47 19.66 -2.46
CA GLN A 91 -7.65 20.71 -1.87
C GLN A 91 -7.86 20.75 -0.35
N PRO A 92 -6.88 21.31 0.40
CA PRO A 92 -7.07 21.60 1.82
C PRO A 92 -8.34 22.42 2.07
N GLY A 93 -9.02 22.17 3.18
CA GLY A 93 -10.29 22.81 3.55
C GLY A 93 -11.54 22.17 2.96
N MET A 94 -11.43 21.22 2.02
CA MET A 94 -12.60 20.48 1.52
C MET A 94 -13.10 19.44 2.53
N SER A 95 -14.42 19.38 2.71
CA SER A 95 -15.08 18.34 3.52
C SER A 95 -15.21 17.03 2.74
N VAL A 96 -14.89 15.92 3.40
CA VAL A 96 -14.88 14.59 2.82
C VAL A 96 -15.39 13.52 3.80
N ARG A 97 -15.91 12.42 3.27
CA ARG A 97 -16.15 11.17 4.01
C ARG A 97 -15.12 10.12 3.59
N VAL A 98 -14.79 9.21 4.50
CA VAL A 98 -13.83 8.12 4.26
C VAL A 98 -14.57 6.84 3.88
N SER A 99 -14.02 6.05 2.98
CA SER A 99 -14.57 4.74 2.61
C SER A 99 -14.51 3.77 3.79
N ARG A 100 -15.58 3.03 4.06
CA ARG A 100 -15.61 1.99 5.09
C ARG A 100 -14.88 0.72 4.62
N GLU A 101 -14.20 0.04 5.54
CA GLU A 101 -13.69 -1.32 5.30
C GLU A 101 -14.88 -2.29 5.36
N LYS A 102 -15.21 -2.91 4.22
CA LYS A 102 -16.31 -3.88 4.13
C LYS A 102 -15.85 -5.28 4.52
N PHE A 103 -16.72 -6.02 5.18
CA PHE A 103 -16.53 -7.47 5.36
C PHE A 103 -16.94 -8.24 4.10
N LEU A 104 -16.33 -9.43 3.91
CA LEU A 104 -16.52 -10.27 2.72
C LEU A 104 -18.00 -10.64 2.47
N PHE A 105 -18.81 -10.67 3.53
CA PHE A 105 -20.23 -11.06 3.50
C PHE A 105 -21.18 -9.92 3.91
N GLU A 106 -20.75 -8.65 3.80
CA GLU A 106 -21.60 -7.50 4.15
C GLU A 106 -22.69 -7.26 3.09
N LYS A 107 -23.92 -6.95 3.54
CA LYS A 107 -25.06 -6.69 2.65
C LYS A 107 -24.78 -5.49 1.74
N ALA A 108 -25.15 -5.60 0.47
CA ALA A 108 -24.98 -4.54 -0.52
C ALA A 108 -25.74 -3.24 -0.19
N ALA A 109 -26.83 -3.33 0.60
CA ALA A 109 -27.63 -2.20 1.06
C ALA A 109 -26.91 -1.30 2.10
N THR A 110 -25.76 -1.75 2.64
CA THR A 110 -25.04 -0.99 3.67
C THR A 110 -24.20 0.12 3.04
N TYR A 111 -24.26 1.33 3.62
CA TYR A 111 -23.58 2.51 3.10
C TYR A 111 -22.05 2.36 3.04
N ASN A 112 -21.43 2.84 1.95
CA ASN A 112 -19.99 2.63 1.67
C ASN A 112 -19.06 3.61 2.38
N TRP A 113 -19.59 4.68 2.98
CA TRP A 113 -18.81 5.78 3.53
C TRP A 113 -19.06 5.93 5.03
N THR A 114 -18.14 6.58 5.74
CA THR A 114 -18.30 6.93 7.15
C THR A 114 -19.47 7.90 7.34
N THR A 115 -20.10 7.85 8.51
CA THR A 115 -21.09 8.85 8.94
C THR A 115 -20.40 10.18 9.22
N GLU A 116 -19.23 10.12 9.84
CA GLU A 116 -18.40 11.27 10.17
C GLU A 116 -17.82 11.95 8.91
N ILE A 117 -17.81 13.28 8.96
CA ILE A 117 -17.26 14.17 7.96
C ILE A 117 -15.93 14.72 8.48
N PHE A 118 -14.92 14.68 7.62
CA PHE A 118 -13.57 15.13 7.90
C PHE A 118 -13.19 16.28 6.98
N THR A 119 -12.19 17.06 7.37
CA THR A 119 -11.64 18.13 6.53
C THR A 119 -10.25 17.76 6.07
N ILE A 120 -9.93 18.01 4.81
CA ILE A 120 -8.56 17.81 4.31
C ILE A 120 -7.66 18.89 4.92
N SER A 121 -6.66 18.47 5.68
CA SER A 121 -5.66 19.39 6.25
C SER A 121 -4.50 19.63 5.29
N LYS A 122 -4.05 18.57 4.60
CA LYS A 122 -2.88 18.63 3.71
C LYS A 122 -3.00 17.66 2.55
N VAL A 123 -2.50 18.10 1.39
CA VAL A 123 -2.24 17.25 0.23
C VAL A 123 -0.75 16.88 0.25
N GLU A 124 -0.43 15.59 0.27
CA GLU A 124 0.94 15.08 0.24
C GLU A 124 1.36 14.78 -1.20
N GLU A 125 2.57 15.24 -1.58
CA GLU A 125 3.17 15.06 -2.91
C GLU A 125 3.69 13.64 -3.18
N THR A 126 2.78 12.67 -3.04
CA THR A 126 3.01 11.26 -3.35
C THR A 126 2.49 10.91 -4.75
N VAL A 127 2.90 9.74 -5.25
CA VAL A 127 2.40 9.16 -6.49
C VAL A 127 1.62 7.89 -6.16
N PRO A 128 0.28 7.88 -6.28
CA PRO A 128 -0.62 9.00 -6.54
C PRO A 128 -0.78 9.93 -5.31
N TRP A 129 -1.43 11.09 -5.50
CA TRP A 129 -1.71 12.06 -4.41
C TRP A 129 -2.38 11.40 -3.21
N THR A 130 -1.89 11.73 -2.02
CA THR A 130 -2.50 11.31 -0.75
C THR A 130 -2.87 12.50 0.11
N TYR A 131 -3.81 12.30 1.03
CA TYR A 131 -4.45 13.37 1.80
C TYR A 131 -4.37 13.06 3.29
N ARG A 132 -4.05 14.09 4.08
CA ARG A 132 -4.21 14.10 5.54
C ARG A 132 -5.54 14.72 5.88
N LEU A 133 -6.16 14.18 6.92
CA LEU A 133 -7.50 14.56 7.35
C LEU A 133 -7.46 15.00 8.81
N VAL A 134 -8.33 15.95 9.14
CA VAL A 134 -8.66 16.33 10.52
C VAL A 134 -10.15 16.11 10.76
N ASP A 135 -10.50 15.78 11.98
CA ASP A 135 -11.90 15.68 12.42
C ASP A 135 -12.54 17.08 12.60
N LEU A 136 -13.79 17.10 13.06
CA LEU A 136 -14.52 18.35 13.33
C LEU A 136 -13.94 19.14 14.52
N LYS A 137 -13.19 18.48 15.40
CA LYS A 137 -12.51 19.10 16.56
C LYS A 137 -11.11 19.63 16.22
N GLY A 138 -10.63 19.35 15.01
CA GLY A 138 -9.30 19.73 14.53
C GLY A 138 -8.20 18.72 14.85
N GLU A 139 -8.53 17.53 15.34
CA GLU A 139 -7.57 16.46 15.62
C GLU A 139 -7.18 15.75 14.31
N GLU A 140 -5.88 15.57 14.06
CA GLU A 140 -5.40 14.89 12.85
C GLU A 140 -5.60 13.38 12.93
N ILE A 141 -6.23 12.82 11.90
CA ILE A 141 -6.44 11.38 11.80
C ILE A 141 -5.13 10.71 11.40
N LEU A 142 -4.79 9.64 12.11
CA LEU A 142 -3.60 8.83 11.80
C LEU A 142 -3.69 8.20 10.41
N GLY A 143 -2.68 8.47 9.60
CA GLY A 143 -2.50 7.90 8.26
C GLY A 143 -2.67 8.92 7.13
N SER A 144 -2.55 8.42 5.89
CA SER A 144 -2.79 9.19 4.67
C SER A 144 -3.75 8.39 3.80
N PHE A 145 -4.68 9.10 3.16
CA PHE A 145 -5.76 8.50 2.37
C PHE A 145 -5.56 8.76 0.89
N TYR A 146 -5.91 7.80 0.05
CA TYR A 146 -5.97 8.01 -1.39
C TYR A 146 -7.28 8.69 -1.79
N LYS A 147 -7.34 9.28 -2.99
CA LYS A 147 -8.58 9.91 -3.48
C LYS A 147 -9.72 8.88 -3.50
N GLU A 148 -9.46 7.66 -3.93
CA GLU A 148 -10.45 6.59 -4.06
C GLU A 148 -11.11 6.24 -2.72
N GLN A 149 -10.45 6.56 -1.61
CA GLN A 149 -10.95 6.35 -0.25
C GLN A 149 -11.73 7.57 0.28
N LEU A 150 -11.88 8.64 -0.51
CA LEU A 150 -12.50 9.90 -0.09
C LEU A 150 -13.66 10.30 -1.00
N LEU A 151 -14.81 10.59 -0.40
CA LEU A 151 -15.96 11.20 -1.07
C LEU A 151 -16.05 12.67 -0.67
N ARG A 152 -16.08 13.59 -1.64
CA ARG A 152 -16.31 15.01 -1.36
C ARG A 152 -17.75 15.23 -0.94
N VAL A 153 -17.96 15.99 0.13
CA VAL A 153 -19.28 16.39 0.61
C VAL A 153 -19.47 17.88 0.34
N HIS A 154 -20.66 18.27 -0.12
CA HIS A 154 -21.02 19.68 -0.25
C HIS A 154 -21.67 20.18 1.06
N PRO A 155 -21.32 21.38 1.54
CA PRO A 155 -21.84 21.91 2.80
C PRO A 155 -23.35 22.16 2.80
N ALA A 156 -23.99 22.28 1.63
CA ALA A 156 -25.45 22.44 1.52
C ALA A 156 -26.26 21.17 1.86
N SER A 157 -25.59 20.04 2.11
CA SER A 157 -26.23 18.77 2.50
C SER A 157 -26.34 18.59 4.02
N GLN A 158 -26.18 19.67 4.79
CA GLN A 158 -26.19 19.67 6.26
C GLN A 158 -27.53 20.09 6.90
N GLN A 159 -28.59 20.20 6.11
CA GLN A 159 -29.96 20.30 6.61
C GLN A 159 -30.71 19.04 6.20
N ASP A 160 -31.51 18.53 7.14
CA ASP A 160 -32.35 17.33 7.09
C ASP A 160 -31.71 16.07 7.70
N ASP A 161 -31.60 16.06 9.03
CA ASP A 161 -32.23 15.09 9.94
C ASP A 161 -31.99 15.47 11.42
#